data_AF-A0A2N5PKJ9-F1
#
_entry.id   AF-A0A2N5PKJ9-F1
#
_cell.length_a   1.000
_cell.length_b   1.000
_cell.length_c   1.000
_cell.angle_alpha   90.00
_cell.angle_beta   90.00
_cell.angle_gamma   90.00
#
_symmetry.space_group_name_H-M   'P 1'
#
loop_
_entity.id
_entity.type
_entity.pdbx_description
1 polymer ?
#
loop_
_entity_poly.entity_id
_entity_poly.type
_entity_poly.pdbx_seq_one_letter_code
_entity_poly.pdbx_strand_id
1 'polypeptide(L)' 'MPKTEETRLRKGDTIKCADAEDCVRTMTELAVCGIETDFLYEKDGESGLWLEITGGKLDG' A
#
# COMPACT_ATOMS: atom_id res chain seq x y z
N MET A 1 -15.18 2.56 -11.51
CA MET A 1 -13.69 2.54 -11.44
C MET A 1 -13.23 3.74 -12.27
N PRO A 2 -12.36 4.66 -11.80
CA PRO A 2 -11.10 4.33 -11.12
C PRO A 2 -10.64 5.38 -10.08
N LYS A 3 -9.74 5.00 -9.16
CA LYS A 3 -8.78 5.93 -8.56
C LYS A 3 -7.47 5.18 -8.33
N THR A 4 -6.92 4.62 -9.40
CA THR A 4 -5.48 4.41 -9.47
C THR A 4 -4.93 5.78 -9.83
N GLU A 5 -4.83 6.64 -8.82
CA GLU A 5 -3.98 7.81 -8.91
C GLU A 5 -2.58 7.22 -9.16
N GLU A 6 -1.94 7.60 -10.28
CA GLU A 6 -0.50 7.39 -10.51
C GLU A 6 0.27 8.22 -9.47
N THR A 7 0.06 7.92 -8.21
CA THR A 7 0.77 8.50 -7.09
C THR A 7 2.12 7.82 -7.13
N ARG A 8 3.16 8.60 -7.42
CA ARG A 8 4.55 8.18 -7.25
C ARG A 8 4.72 7.77 -5.81
N LEU A 9 4.58 6.48 -5.56
CA LEU A 9 4.59 5.89 -4.23
C LEU A 9 5.94 6.18 -3.59
N ARG A 10 5.94 6.71 -2.37
CA ARG A 10 7.17 7.00 -1.63
C ARG A 10 7.25 6.11 -0.41
N LYS A 11 8.47 5.96 0.11
CA LYS A 11 8.67 5.29 1.39
C LYS A 11 7.92 6.07 2.48
N GLY A 12 7.09 5.37 3.24
CA GLY A 12 6.21 5.92 4.27
C GLY A 12 4.81 6.30 3.78
N ASP A 13 4.50 6.16 2.49
CA ASP A 13 3.10 6.20 2.05
C ASP A 13 2.34 5.01 2.61
N THR A 14 1.04 5.21 2.86
CA THR A 14 0.18 4.16 3.35
C THR A 14 -1.13 4.10 2.59
N ILE A 15 -1.55 2.90 2.24
CA ILE A 15 -2.76 2.65 1.49
C ILE A 15 -3.76 2.00 2.44
N LYS A 16 -4.93 2.61 2.62
CA LYS A 16 -6.03 2.01 3.37
C LYS A 16 -6.74 1.01 2.48
N CYS A 17 -6.80 -0.25 2.91
CA CYS A 17 -7.54 -1.29 2.23
C CYS A 17 -8.95 -1.40 2.80
N ALA A 18 -9.91 -1.71 1.94
CA ALA A 18 -11.30 -1.87 2.35
C ALA A 18 -11.50 -3.18 3.14
N ASP A 19 -10.81 -4.23 2.73
CA ASP A 19 -10.91 -5.58 3.26
C ASP A 19 -9.59 -6.36 3.01
N ALA A 20 -9.52 -7.59 3.54
CA ALA A 20 -8.32 -8.41 3.44
C ALA A 20 -8.00 -8.85 2.00
N GLU A 21 -9.02 -9.06 1.15
CA GLU A 21 -8.80 -9.46 -0.24
C GLU A 21 -8.23 -8.30 -1.06
N ASP A 22 -8.78 -7.10 -0.87
CA ASP A 22 -8.26 -5.87 -1.46
C ASP A 22 -6.82 -5.60 -1.01
N CYS A 23 -6.51 -5.90 0.25
CA CYS A 23 -5.16 -5.79 0.80
C CYS A 23 -4.18 -6.75 0.15
N VAL A 24 -4.54 -8.04 0.02
CA VAL A 24 -3.70 -9.04 -0.64
C VAL A 24 -3.51 -8.71 -2.12
N ARG A 25 -4.56 -8.24 -2.80
CA ARG A 25 -4.48 -7.82 -4.21
C ARG A 25 -3.52 -6.65 -4.38
N THR A 26 -3.70 -5.59 -3.59
CA THR A 26 -2.86 -4.40 -3.62
C THR A 26 -1.40 -4.74 -3.31
N MET A 27 -1.15 -5.54 -2.27
CA MET A 27 0.19 -6.02 -1.91
C MET A 27 0.83 -6.83 -3.06
N THR A 28 0.05 -7.68 -3.73
CA THR A 28 0.55 -8.48 -4.87
C THR A 28 0.90 -7.59 -6.06
N GLU A 29 0.07 -6.61 -6.40
CA GLU A 29 0.33 -5.65 -7.48
C GLU A 29 1.60 -4.84 -7.21
N LEU A 30 1.76 -4.35 -5.98
CA LEU A 30 2.95 -3.61 -5.54
C LEU A 30 4.21 -4.49 -5.56
N ALA A 31 4.11 -5.73 -5.07
CA ALA A 31 5.21 -6.69 -5.11
C ALA A 31 5.64 -7.03 -6.54
N VAL A 32 4.70 -7.13 -7.49
CA VAL A 32 5.00 -7.30 -8.93
C VAL A 32 5.76 -6.09 -9.49
N CYS A 33 5.45 -4.88 -9.04
CA CYS A 33 6.22 -3.68 -9.36
C CYS A 33 7.58 -3.61 -8.63
N GLY A 34 7.87 -4.56 -7.74
CA GLY A 34 9.08 -4.56 -6.92
C GLY A 34 9.04 -3.55 -5.77
N ILE A 35 7.84 -3.15 -5.36
CA ILE A 35 7.60 -2.24 -4.23
C ILE A 35 7.41 -3.10 -2.98
N GLU A 36 8.13 -2.76 -1.92
CA GLU A 36 8.05 -3.47 -0.65
C GLU A 36 7.03 -2.76 0.25
N THR A 37 6.06 -3.52 0.73
CA THR A 37 5.02 -3.03 1.64
C THR A 37 4.94 -3.87 2.90
N ASP A 38 4.60 -3.23 4.01
CA ASP A 38 4.36 -3.83 5.32
C ASP A 38 2.89 -3.63 5.75
N PHE A 39 2.37 -4.57 6.53
CA PHE A 39 0.96 -4.64 6.86
C PHE A 39 0.71 -4.05 8.26
N LEU A 40 -0.19 -3.07 8.34
CA LEU A 40 -0.51 -2.32 9.55
C LEU A 40 -2.00 -2.46 9.89
N TYR A 41 -2.28 -2.63 11.18
CA TYR A 41 -3.66 -2.72 11.70
C TYR A 41 -4.17 -1.39 12.28
N GLU A 42 -3.28 -0.43 12.45
CA GLU A 42 -3.57 0.90 12.99
C GLU A 42 -2.66 1.91 12.31
N LYS A 43 -3.23 3.03 11.88
CA LYS A 43 -2.47 4.17 11.38
C LYS A 43 -3.14 5.47 11.81
N ASP A 44 -2.35 6.43 12.30
CA ASP A 44 -2.84 7.75 12.72
C ASP A 44 -4.00 7.67 13.76
N GLY A 45 -4.06 6.60 14.56
CA GLY A 45 -5.13 6.34 15.53
C GLY A 45 -6.41 5.73 14.93
N GLU A 46 -6.41 5.41 13.64
CA GLU A 46 -7.49 4.68 12.96
C GLU A 46 -7.15 3.19 12.81
N SER A 47 -7.95 2.34 13.45
CA SER A 47 -7.89 0.89 13.28
C SER A 47 -8.44 0.49 11.91
N GLY A 48 -7.69 -0.30 11.15
CA GLY A 48 -8.05 -0.73 9.79
C GLY A 48 -6.96 -1.58 9.16
N LEU A 49 -7.19 -2.08 7.95
CA LEU A 49 -6.15 -2.78 7.18
C LEU A 49 -5.41 -1.74 6.34
N TRP A 50 -4.13 -1.57 6.61
CA TRP A 50 -3.29 -0.60 5.93
C TRP A 50 -2.04 -1.28 5.38
N LEU A 51 -1.57 -0.81 4.22
CA LEU A 51 -0.29 -1.20 3.65
C LEU A 51 0.64 -0.01 3.64
N GLU A 52 1.72 -0.04 4.43
CA GLU A 52 2.78 0.95 4.39
C GLU A 52 3.86 0.56 3.40
N ILE A 53 4.35 1.52 2.65
CA ILE A 53 5.43 1.33 1.69
C ILE A 53 6.75 1.51 2.41
N THR A 54 7.46 0.40 2.64
CA THR A 54 8.72 0.40 3.39
C THR A 54 9.94 0.53 2.48
N GLY A 55 9.79 0.22 1.19
CA GLY A 55 10.90 0.25 0.23
C GLY A 55 10.56 -0.25 -1.17
N GLY A 56 11.55 -0.81 -1.83
CA GLY A 56 11.47 -1.31 -3.21
C GLY A 56 11.81 -0.29 -4.30
N LYS A 57 11.42 -0.63 -5.53
CA LYS A 57 11.67 0.17 -6.74
C LYS A 57 10.73 1.37 -6.78
N LEU A 58 11.05 2.38 -5.99
CA LEU A 58 10.37 3.67 -5.99
C LEU A 58 11.02 4.54 -7.08
N ASP A 59 10.26 4.84 -8.15
CA ASP A 59 10.73 5.73 -9.21
C ASP A 59 10.73 7.18 -8.66
N GLY A 60 11.92 7.64 -8.28
CA GLY A 60 12.17 8.95 -7.66
C GLY A 60 12.24 10.09 -8.66
#